data_AF-A0A418Y8Y3-F1
#
_entry.id   AF-A0A418Y8Y3-F1
#
_cell.length_a   1.000
_cell.length_b   1.000
_cell.length_c   1.000
_cell.angle_alpha   90.00
_cell.angle_beta   90.00
_cell.angle_gamma   90.00
#
_symmetry.space_group_name_H-M   'P 1'
#
loop_
_entity.id
_entity.type
_entity.pdbx_description
1 polymer ?
#
loop_
_entity_poly.entity_id
_entity_poly.type
_entity_poly.pdbx_seq_one_letter_code
_entity_poly.pdbx_strand_id
1 'polypeptide(L)'
;MENITKLLSKIDDQLSSETLNSFNDDFTDEEFNKFIALTNIEVTSDLIKLLKWKNGQKWNSILSPDNNRRLMSMNEIIETIKFYNDPMSEYLEPWEKCWVPILTNDSSDYVVYVSDGSNKGKLIGYWHNDYDRKVEYNSICDWALELIKDLSIVA
;
A
#
# COMPACT_ATOMS: atom_id res chain seq x y z
N MET A 1 -21.40 3.92 -4.38
CA MET A 1 -20.19 3.40 -3.71
C MET A 1 -19.31 2.84 -4.79
N GLU A 2 -18.09 3.37 -4.91
CA GLU A 2 -17.12 2.84 -5.85
C GLU A 2 -16.64 1.46 -5.39
N ASN A 3 -16.29 0.62 -6.35
CA ASN A 3 -15.86 -0.74 -6.08
C ASN A 3 -14.40 -0.83 -6.49
N ILE A 4 -13.52 -1.07 -5.53
CA ILE A 4 -12.08 -1.10 -5.76
C ILE A 4 -11.68 -2.07 -6.88
N THR A 5 -12.32 -3.24 -7.01
CA THR A 5 -12.02 -4.19 -8.09
C THR A 5 -12.25 -3.58 -9.47
N LYS A 6 -13.26 -2.73 -9.64
CA LYS A 6 -13.50 -2.02 -10.91
C LYS A 6 -12.48 -0.93 -11.16
N LEU A 7 -12.04 -0.22 -10.11
CA LEU A 7 -11.02 0.82 -10.23
C LEU A 7 -9.66 0.22 -10.58
N LEU A 8 -9.27 -0.89 -9.95
CA LEU A 8 -8.03 -1.61 -10.24
C LEU A 8 -7.99 -2.14 -11.69
N SER A 9 -9.10 -2.70 -12.18
CA SER A 9 -9.20 -3.08 -13.60
C SER A 9 -9.02 -1.90 -14.54
N LYS A 10 -9.52 -0.70 -14.17
CA LYS A 10 -9.33 0.52 -14.97
C LYS A 10 -7.90 1.05 -14.89
N ILE A 11 -7.19 0.80 -13.78
CA ILE A 11 -5.77 1.12 -13.68
C ILE A 11 -4.98 0.19 -14.61
N ASP A 12 -5.24 -1.11 -14.61
CA ASP A 12 -4.57 -2.07 -15.51
C ASP A 12 -4.61 -1.63 -16.98
N ASP A 13 -5.75 -1.12 -17.44
CA ASP A 13 -5.94 -0.63 -18.82
C ASP A 13 -5.06 0.61 -19.17
N GLN A 14 -4.56 1.33 -18.16
CA GLN A 14 -3.77 2.56 -18.31
C GLN A 14 -2.30 2.40 -17.95
N LEU A 15 -1.90 1.27 -17.38
CA LEU A 15 -0.50 1.04 -17.01
C LEU A 15 0.38 0.90 -18.25
N SER A 16 1.54 1.57 -18.21
CA SER A 16 2.56 1.40 -19.23
C SER A 16 3.12 -0.03 -19.22
N SER A 17 3.68 -0.49 -20.34
CA SER A 17 4.36 -1.78 -20.39
C SER A 17 5.55 -1.86 -19.42
N GLU A 18 6.22 -0.75 -19.16
CA GLU A 18 7.30 -0.67 -18.17
C GLU A 18 6.78 -0.95 -16.76
N THR A 19 5.70 -0.28 -16.36
CA THR A 19 5.07 -0.49 -15.05
C THR A 19 4.52 -1.91 -14.92
N LEU A 20 3.88 -2.46 -15.96
CA LEU A 20 3.38 -3.84 -15.95
C LEU A 20 4.50 -4.87 -15.74
N ASN A 21 5.68 -4.65 -16.33
CA ASN A 21 6.85 -5.53 -16.18
C ASN A 21 7.61 -5.35 -14.84
N SER A 22 7.22 -4.35 -14.05
CA SER A 22 7.81 -4.06 -12.75
C SER A 22 7.18 -4.84 -11.60
N PHE A 23 5.96 -5.37 -11.78
CA PHE A 23 5.29 -6.16 -10.74
C PHE A 23 6.05 -7.46 -10.47
N ASN A 24 6.03 -7.88 -9.21
CA ASN A 24 6.57 -9.18 -8.81
C ASN A 24 5.59 -10.30 -9.17
N ASP A 25 6.11 -11.53 -9.15
CA ASP A 25 5.27 -12.73 -9.23
C ASP A 25 4.27 -12.76 -8.05
N ASP A 26 3.15 -13.46 -8.25
CA ASP A 26 2.13 -13.62 -7.23
C ASP A 26 2.70 -14.17 -5.92
N PHE A 27 2.16 -13.71 -4.79
CA PHE A 27 2.53 -14.27 -3.49
C PHE A 27 1.89 -15.63 -3.29
N THR A 28 2.52 -16.42 -2.42
CA THR A 28 2.06 -17.75 -2.00
C THR A 28 0.96 -17.66 -0.95
N ASP A 29 0.16 -18.72 -0.83
CA ASP A 29 -0.81 -18.87 0.27
C ASP A 29 -0.14 -18.79 1.65
N GLU A 30 1.12 -19.24 1.77
CA GLU A 30 1.87 -19.15 3.02
C GLU A 30 2.13 -17.68 3.42
N GLU A 31 2.57 -16.86 2.48
CA GLU A 31 2.80 -15.42 2.70
C GLU A 31 1.48 -14.71 3.03
N PHE A 32 0.40 -15.04 2.33
CA PHE A 32 -0.93 -14.50 2.61
C PHE A 32 -1.42 -14.88 4.02
N ASN A 33 -1.27 -16.14 4.42
CA ASN A 33 -1.68 -16.61 5.74
C ASN A 33 -0.84 -15.97 6.86
N LYS A 34 0.47 -15.78 6.64
CA LYS A 34 1.34 -15.03 7.56
C LYS A 34 0.84 -13.59 7.74
N PHE A 35 0.48 -12.91 6.65
CA PHE A 35 -0.05 -11.56 6.71
C PHE A 35 -1.36 -11.47 7.50
N ILE A 36 -2.32 -12.36 7.23
CA ILE A 36 -3.61 -12.40 7.94
C ILE A 36 -3.40 -12.64 9.43
N ALA A 37 -2.51 -13.58 9.80
CA ALA A 37 -2.18 -13.86 11.19
C ALA A 37 -1.51 -12.67 11.89
N LEU A 38 -0.71 -11.88 11.18
CA LEU A 38 -0.01 -10.71 11.72
C LEU A 38 -0.93 -9.52 11.97
N THR A 39 -1.90 -9.31 11.07
CA THR A 39 -2.69 -8.06 11.02
C THR A 39 -4.12 -8.21 11.51
N ASN A 40 -4.64 -9.43 11.58
CA ASN A 40 -6.04 -9.74 11.90
C ASN A 40 -7.06 -8.98 11.00
N ILE A 41 -6.68 -8.71 9.76
CA ILE A 41 -7.52 -7.98 8.81
C ILE A 41 -8.56 -8.91 8.18
N GLU A 42 -9.78 -8.39 8.02
CA GLU A 42 -10.86 -9.10 7.35
C GLU A 42 -10.52 -9.38 5.89
N VAL A 43 -10.70 -10.64 5.46
CA VAL A 43 -10.42 -11.12 4.10
C VAL A 43 -11.22 -10.38 3.02
N THR A 44 -12.38 -9.82 3.39
CA THR A 44 -13.28 -9.08 2.49
C THR A 44 -12.93 -7.60 2.35
N SER A 45 -11.95 -7.10 3.09
CA SER A 45 -11.56 -5.70 3.08
C SER A 45 -11.01 -5.26 1.71
N ASP A 46 -11.15 -3.98 1.40
CA ASP A 46 -10.59 -3.42 0.17
C ASP A 46 -9.06 -3.49 0.13
N LEU A 47 -8.42 -3.53 1.31
CA LEU A 47 -6.99 -3.80 1.41
C LEU A 47 -6.63 -5.16 0.82
N ILE A 48 -7.37 -6.21 1.17
CA ILE A 48 -7.09 -7.55 0.63
C ILE A 48 -7.30 -7.61 -0.88
N LYS A 49 -8.29 -6.88 -1.41
CA LYS A 49 -8.50 -6.77 -2.86
C LYS A 49 -7.34 -6.04 -3.54
N LEU A 50 -6.82 -4.98 -2.92
CA LEU A 50 -5.63 -4.26 -3.39
C LEU A 50 -4.39 -5.17 -3.37
N LEU A 51 -4.13 -5.85 -2.25
CA LEU A 51 -2.96 -6.73 -2.13
C LEU A 51 -3.03 -7.89 -3.12
N LYS A 52 -4.21 -8.47 -3.36
CA LYS A 52 -4.43 -9.54 -4.35
C LYS A 52 -4.38 -9.08 -5.80
N TRP A 53 -4.34 -7.78 -6.07
CA TRP A 53 -4.28 -7.28 -7.45
C TRP A 53 -2.91 -7.50 -8.06
N LYS A 54 -1.85 -7.09 -7.35
CA LYS A 54 -0.45 -7.28 -7.74
C LYS A 54 0.40 -7.39 -6.48
N ASN A 55 1.38 -8.31 -6.47
CA ASN A 55 2.29 -8.51 -5.35
C ASN A 55 3.41 -7.45 -5.28
N GLY A 56 3.04 -6.17 -5.25
CA GLY A 56 4.00 -5.07 -5.26
C GLY A 56 4.85 -5.00 -6.52
N GLN A 57 5.75 -4.02 -6.54
CA GLN A 57 6.70 -3.79 -7.62
C GLN A 57 8.13 -3.97 -7.15
N LYS A 58 9.04 -4.19 -8.11
CA LYS A 58 10.49 -4.17 -7.89
C LYS A 58 10.94 -2.84 -7.29
N TRP A 59 12.05 -2.87 -6.56
CA TRP A 59 12.68 -1.70 -5.95
C TRP A 59 12.80 -0.52 -6.94
N ASN A 60 12.41 0.67 -6.48
CA ASN A 60 12.49 1.94 -7.20
C ASN A 60 11.73 1.98 -8.55
N SER A 61 10.71 1.14 -8.71
CA SER A 61 9.84 1.15 -9.89
C SER A 61 8.81 2.28 -9.83
N ILE A 62 8.40 2.76 -10.99
CA ILE A 62 7.42 3.85 -11.11
C ILE A 62 6.01 3.27 -11.21
N LEU A 63 5.10 3.70 -10.33
CA LEU A 63 3.66 3.42 -10.42
C LEU A 63 2.87 4.60 -10.97
N SER A 64 3.16 5.81 -10.47
CA SER A 64 2.56 7.06 -10.90
C SER A 64 3.65 7.98 -11.44
N PRO A 65 3.38 8.76 -12.51
CA PRO A 65 4.31 9.79 -12.98
C PRO A 65 4.44 10.98 -12.01
N ASP A 66 3.46 11.18 -11.12
CA ASP A 66 3.36 12.37 -10.28
C ASP A 66 3.98 12.18 -8.88
N ASN A 67 4.41 10.97 -8.55
CA ASN A 67 5.11 10.68 -7.30
C ASN A 67 6.10 9.51 -7.43
N ASN A 68 6.98 9.35 -6.45
CA ASN A 68 8.02 8.33 -6.44
C ASN A 68 7.65 7.07 -5.65
N ARG A 69 6.35 6.78 -5.52
CA ARG A 69 5.89 5.65 -4.71
C ARG A 69 5.62 4.44 -5.58
N ARG A 70 5.89 3.26 -5.01
CA ARG A 70 5.55 1.96 -5.59
C ARG A 70 4.71 1.13 -4.64
N LEU A 71 4.03 0.13 -5.18
CA LEU A 71 3.36 -0.89 -4.37
C LEU A 71 4.38 -1.78 -3.65
N MET A 72 4.14 -1.99 -2.36
CA MET A 72 4.90 -2.95 -1.57
C MET A 72 4.39 -4.38 -1.82
N SER A 73 5.32 -5.32 -1.87
CA SER A 73 5.01 -6.75 -1.92
C SER A 73 4.55 -7.26 -0.57
N MET A 74 3.84 -8.39 -0.55
CA MET A 74 3.35 -9.01 0.69
C MET A 74 4.48 -9.25 1.71
N ASN A 75 5.65 -9.68 1.23
CA ASN A 75 6.82 -9.91 2.08
C ASN A 75 7.35 -8.62 2.69
N GLU A 76 7.49 -7.56 1.89
CA GLU A 76 7.95 -6.25 2.39
C GLU A 76 6.99 -5.71 3.45
N ILE A 77 5.68 -5.88 3.26
CA ILE A 77 4.66 -5.48 4.23
C ILE A 77 4.83 -6.25 5.54
N ILE A 78 4.98 -7.59 5.47
CA ILE A 78 5.19 -8.44 6.64
C ILE A 78 6.47 -8.04 7.39
N GLU A 79 7.57 -7.85 6.67
CA GLU A 79 8.86 -7.45 7.25
C GLU A 79 8.80 -6.08 7.90
N THR A 80 8.15 -5.12 7.24
CA THR A 80 7.96 -3.76 7.77
C THR A 80 7.12 -3.80 9.05
N ILE A 81 5.99 -4.51 9.05
CA ILE A 81 5.15 -4.65 10.25
C ILE A 81 5.92 -5.32 11.39
N LYS A 82 6.73 -6.36 11.09
CA LYS A 82 7.58 -7.01 12.10
C LYS A 82 8.60 -6.03 12.68
N PHE A 83 9.27 -5.24 11.83
CA PHE A 83 10.24 -4.24 12.26
C PHE A 83 9.61 -3.23 13.23
N TYR A 84 8.47 -2.63 12.85
CA TYR A 84 7.82 -1.60 13.67
C TYR A 84 7.14 -2.16 14.93
N ASN A 85 6.77 -3.44 14.95
CA ASN A 85 6.22 -4.10 16.13
C ASN A 85 7.29 -4.69 17.06
N ASP A 86 8.57 -4.71 16.66
CA ASP A 86 9.67 -5.15 17.50
C ASP A 86 10.02 -4.04 18.51
N PRO A 87 9.94 -4.29 19.83
CA PRO A 87 10.27 -3.30 20.85
C PRO A 87 11.76 -2.88 20.86
N MET A 88 12.63 -3.61 20.16
CA MET A 88 14.05 -3.27 20.03
C MET A 88 14.35 -2.40 18.81
N SER A 89 13.39 -2.22 17.90
CA SER A 89 13.57 -1.36 16.73
C SER A 89 13.46 0.11 17.10
N GLU A 90 14.38 0.92 16.59
CA GLU A 90 14.33 2.38 16.72
C GLU A 90 13.72 2.99 15.45
N TYR A 91 12.65 3.77 15.63
CA TYR A 91 11.99 4.50 14.55
C TYR A 91 11.32 5.77 15.08
N LEU A 92 10.91 6.65 14.15
CA LEU A 92 10.18 7.85 14.53
C LEU A 92 8.73 7.51 14.88
N GLU A 93 8.33 7.77 16.11
CA GLU A 93 6.94 7.70 16.57
C GLU A 93 6.08 8.85 15.99
N PRO A 94 4.75 8.67 15.85
CA PRO A 94 4.01 7.47 16.21
C PRO A 94 3.98 6.45 15.06
N TRP A 95 4.01 5.17 15.43
CA TRP A 95 3.57 4.05 14.60
C TRP A 95 2.48 3.30 15.37
N GLU A 96 1.42 2.88 14.70
CA GLU A 96 0.35 2.12 15.35
C GLU A 96 0.25 0.71 14.78
N LYS A 97 -0.07 -0.27 15.65
CA LYS A 97 -0.19 -1.69 15.26
C LYS A 97 -1.26 -1.95 14.21
N CYS A 98 -2.24 -1.05 14.07
CA CYS A 98 -3.29 -1.14 13.07
C CYS A 98 -2.86 -0.58 11.71
N TRP A 99 -1.65 -0.05 11.56
CA TRP A 99 -1.17 0.49 10.30
C TRP A 99 -0.52 -0.60 9.45
N VAL A 100 -0.95 -0.69 8.20
CA VAL A 100 -0.41 -1.61 7.20
C VAL A 100 0.23 -0.80 6.08
N PRO A 101 1.56 -0.83 5.91
CA PRO A 101 2.20 -0.12 4.81
C PRO A 101 1.80 -0.78 3.48
N ILE A 102 1.46 0.03 2.49
CA ILE A 102 1.01 -0.45 1.17
C ILE A 102 1.78 0.19 0.01
N LEU A 103 2.30 1.41 0.22
CA LEU A 103 3.17 2.09 -0.73
C LEU A 103 4.45 2.50 -0.02
N THR A 104 5.55 2.54 -0.76
CA THR A 104 6.86 3.02 -0.29
C THR A 104 7.54 3.86 -1.35
N ASN A 105 8.39 4.79 -0.92
CA ASN A 105 9.36 5.49 -1.78
C ASN A 105 10.78 4.90 -1.67
N ASP A 106 10.91 3.72 -1.08
CA ASP A 106 12.17 3.01 -0.81
C ASP A 106 13.14 3.74 0.13
N SER A 107 12.66 4.76 0.85
CA SER A 107 13.44 5.61 1.77
C SER A 107 12.82 5.64 3.17
N SER A 108 12.22 4.52 3.60
CA SER A 108 11.52 4.38 4.88
C SER A 108 10.31 5.32 5.08
N ASP A 109 9.76 5.84 3.98
CA ASP A 109 8.46 6.51 3.99
C ASP A 109 7.40 5.60 3.37
N TYR A 110 6.21 5.63 3.97
CA TYR A 110 5.11 4.76 3.58
C TYR A 110 3.81 5.54 3.42
N VAL A 111 2.93 5.01 2.58
CA VAL A 111 1.49 5.22 2.76
C VAL A 111 0.95 3.98 3.43
N VAL A 112 0.32 4.18 4.59
CA VAL A 112 -0.21 3.10 5.42
C VAL A 112 -1.73 3.08 5.40
N TYR A 113 -2.32 1.90 5.28
CA TYR A 113 -3.74 1.67 5.50
C TYR A 113 -4.02 1.47 6.98
N VAL A 114 -5.05 2.13 7.49
CA VAL A 114 -5.47 2.01 8.89
C VAL A 114 -6.54 0.93 9.02
N SER A 115 -6.25 -0.16 9.73
CA SER A 115 -7.15 -1.31 9.88
C SER A 115 -8.14 -1.20 11.04
N ASP A 116 -7.88 -0.33 12.01
CA ASP A 116 -8.71 -0.14 13.19
C ASP A 116 -8.63 1.29 13.77
N GLY A 117 -9.57 1.65 14.63
CA GLY A 117 -9.63 2.96 15.27
C GLY A 117 -10.39 4.03 14.47
N SER A 118 -10.17 5.30 14.82
CA SER A 118 -10.95 6.45 14.28
C SER A 118 -10.70 6.74 12.80
N ASN A 119 -9.54 6.33 12.29
CA ASN A 119 -9.16 6.49 10.88
C ASN A 119 -9.28 5.17 10.09
N LYS A 120 -9.94 4.14 10.63
CA LYS A 120 -10.14 2.86 9.94
C LYS A 120 -10.63 3.06 8.51
N GLY A 121 -9.96 2.41 7.56
CA GLY A 121 -10.26 2.47 6.13
C GLY A 121 -9.52 3.55 5.34
N LYS A 122 -8.90 4.52 6.03
CA LYS A 122 -8.15 5.62 5.40
C LYS A 122 -6.69 5.23 5.13
N LEU A 123 -6.04 6.05 4.31
CA LEU A 123 -4.61 5.98 4.05
C LEU A 123 -3.91 7.19 4.67
N ILE A 124 -2.85 6.93 5.44
CA ILE A 124 -2.05 7.93 6.14
C ILE A 124 -0.63 7.95 5.56
N GLY A 125 -0.06 9.14 5.41
CA GLY A 125 1.35 9.32 5.11
C GLY A 125 2.19 9.11 6.37
N TYR A 126 3.02 8.07 6.37
CA TYR A 126 4.12 7.91 7.30
C TYR A 126 5.39 8.44 6.64
N TRP A 127 5.87 9.58 7.11
CA TRP A 127 7.17 10.11 6.70
C TRP A 127 8.12 10.02 7.88
N HIS A 128 9.30 9.45 7.67
CA HIS A 128 10.27 9.20 8.74
C HIS A 128 10.77 10.48 9.43
N ASN A 129 10.48 11.66 8.87
CA ASN A 129 10.82 12.97 9.42
C ASN A 129 9.60 13.84 9.80
N ASP A 130 8.34 13.37 9.65
CA ASP A 130 7.13 14.20 9.88
C ASP A 130 6.14 13.57 10.87
N TYR A 131 6.00 14.19 12.04
CA TYR A 131 5.10 13.74 13.11
C TYR A 131 3.60 13.91 12.82
N ASP A 132 3.17 14.72 11.84
CA ASP A 132 1.76 15.12 11.68
C ASP A 132 0.87 14.00 11.10
N ARG A 133 1.48 12.89 10.62
CA ARG A 133 0.82 11.65 10.15
C ARG A 133 -0.50 11.90 9.43
N LYS A 134 -0.43 12.69 8.36
CA LYS A 134 -1.62 13.20 7.66
C LYS A 134 -2.38 12.10 6.94
N VAL A 135 -3.69 12.17 6.97
CA VAL A 135 -4.55 11.42 6.05
C VAL A 135 -4.30 11.94 4.64
N GLU A 136 -3.83 11.07 3.76
CA GLU A 136 -3.61 11.39 2.34
C GLU A 136 -4.82 11.02 1.49
N TYR A 137 -5.50 9.92 1.83
CA TYR A 137 -6.70 9.46 1.12
C TYR A 137 -7.73 8.97 2.11
N ASN A 138 -9.03 9.29 1.90
CA ASN A 138 -10.07 8.82 2.81
C ASN A 138 -10.46 7.36 2.58
N SER A 139 -10.00 6.75 1.48
CA SER A 139 -10.17 5.34 1.20
C SER A 139 -9.15 4.82 0.17
N ILE A 140 -9.06 3.50 0.02
CA ILE A 140 -8.31 2.88 -1.09
C ILE A 140 -8.95 3.23 -2.45
N CYS A 141 -10.28 3.43 -2.51
CA CYS A 141 -10.94 3.88 -3.74
C CYS A 141 -10.48 5.30 -4.12
N ASP A 142 -10.38 6.20 -3.15
CA ASP A 142 -9.89 7.58 -3.38
C ASP A 142 -8.46 7.55 -3.95
N TRP A 143 -7.58 6.73 -3.38
CA TRP A 143 -6.24 6.55 -3.92
C TRP A 143 -6.25 6.00 -5.35
N ALA A 144 -7.05 4.98 -5.61
CA ALA A 144 -7.14 4.39 -6.95
C ALA A 144 -7.69 5.38 -7.98
N LEU A 145 -8.63 6.24 -7.58
CA LEU A 145 -9.13 7.33 -8.42
C LEU A 145 -8.06 8.37 -8.74
N GLU A 146 -7.25 8.79 -7.75
CA GLU A 146 -6.14 9.71 -8.00
C GLU A 146 -5.10 9.08 -8.93
N LEU A 147 -4.70 7.82 -8.70
CA LEU A 147 -3.77 7.12 -9.61
C LEU A 147 -4.31 7.05 -11.04
N ILE A 148 -5.61 6.83 -11.23
CA ILE A 148 -6.23 6.87 -12.56
C ILE A 148 -6.06 8.24 -13.22
N LYS A 149 -6.17 9.33 -12.45
CA LYS A 149 -5.97 10.68 -12.99
C LYS A 149 -4.51 10.90 -13.38
N ASP A 150 -3.57 10.54 -12.51
CA ASP A 150 -2.13 10.67 -12.77
C ASP A 150 -1.75 9.95 -14.07
N LEU A 151 -2.24 8.71 -14.26
CA LEU A 151 -1.99 7.91 -15.46
C LEU A 151 -2.63 8.50 -16.73
N SER A 152 -3.78 9.19 -16.60
CA SER A 152 -4.46 9.83 -17.73
C SER A 152 -3.77 11.09 -18.23
N ILE A 153 -2.88 11.70 -17.44
CA ILE A 153 -2.15 12.94 -17.83
C ILE A 153 -1.02 12.64 -18.83
N VAL A 154 -0.53 11.39 -18.86
CA VAL A 154 0.64 10.97 -19.65
C VAL A 154 0.24 10.12 -20.87
N ALA A 155 -1.06 9.86 -21.06
CA ALA A 155 -1.62 9.05 -22.16
C ALA A 155 -1.85 9.83 -23.47
#